data_AF-A0A4R1QFF3-F1
#
_entry.id   AF-A0A4R1QFF3-F1
#
_cell.length_a   1.000
_cell.length_b   1.000
_cell.length_c   1.000
_cell.angle_alpha   90.00
_cell.angle_beta   90.00
_cell.angle_gamma   90.00
#
_symmetry.space_group_name_H-M   'P 1'
#
loop_
_entity.id
_entity.type
_entity.pdbx_description
1 polymer ?
#
loop_
_entity_poly.entity_id
_entity_poly.type
_entity_poly.pdbx_seq_one_letter_code
_entity_poly.pdbx_strand_id
1 'polypeptide(L)' 'MERRMDQQLSMEEQQLLVDLLFTQQYAIELISAELADIECGYKQVDAQRYKQLIGLYDRVRAFG' A
#
# COMPACT_ATOMS: atom_id res chain seq x y z
N MET A 1 10.72 -19.57 20.00
CA MET A 1 9.94 -18.33 19.89
C MET A 1 10.92 -17.23 19.56
N GLU A 2 11.12 -16.97 18.27
CA GLU A 2 12.21 -16.12 17.79
C GLU A 2 11.81 -14.64 17.82
N ARG A 3 12.83 -13.83 18.07
CA ARG A 3 12.79 -12.41 18.44
C ARG A 3 11.96 -11.60 17.45
N ARG A 4 10.92 -10.92 17.92
CA ARG A 4 10.39 -9.73 17.22
C ARG A 4 11.50 -8.69 17.23
N MET A 5 12.29 -8.65 16.17
CA MET A 5 13.17 -7.51 15.94
C MET A 5 12.23 -6.38 15.50
N ASP A 6 12.04 -5.39 16.37
CA ASP A 6 11.60 -4.04 15.97
C ASP A 6 12.70 -3.41 15.11
N GLN A 7 12.97 -4.00 13.94
CA GLN A 7 13.78 -3.39 12.90
C GLN A 7 12.83 -2.56 12.06
N GLN A 8 12.55 -1.36 12.54
CA GLN A 8 12.01 -0.33 11.66
C GLN A 8 13.02 -0.13 10.53
N LEU A 9 12.54 -0.33 9.30
CA LEU A 9 13.32 -0.02 8.11
C LEU A 9 13.76 1.45 8.15
N SER A 10 15.00 1.71 7.73
CA SER A 10 15.46 3.08 7.49
C SER A 10 14.60 3.74 6.40
N MET A 11 14.67 5.07 6.30
CA MET A 11 13.94 5.78 5.23
C MET A 11 14.40 5.34 3.84
N GLU A 12 15.71 5.07 3.68
CA GLU A 12 16.28 4.55 2.44
C GLU A 12 15.75 3.14 2.13
N GLU A 13 15.64 2.27 3.13
CA GLU A 13 15.09 0.92 2.95
C GLU A 13 13.60 0.95 2.62
N GLN A 14 12.83 1.85 3.25
CA GLN A 14 11.41 2.06 2.92
C GLN A 14 11.25 2.54 1.47
N GLN A 15 12.06 3.50 1.04
CA GLN A 15 12.02 4.01 -0.33
C GLN A 15 12.39 2.93 -1.35
N LEU A 16 13.44 2.14 -1.07
CA LEU A 16 13.85 1.03 -1.93
C LEU A 16 12.72 0.00 -2.07
N LEU A 17 12.02 -0.31 -0.98
CA LEU A 17 10.87 -1.21 -1.01
C LEU A 17 9.74 -0.65 -1.88
N VAL A 18 9.43 0.64 -1.74
CA VAL A 18 8.43 1.32 -2.59
C VAL A 18 8.82 1.23 -4.06
N ASP A 19 10.08 1.52 -4.42
CA ASP A 19 10.55 1.47 -5.81
C ASP A 19 10.45 0.06 -6.40
N LEU A 20 10.75 -0.98 -5.61
CA LEU A 20 10.60 -2.38 -6.01
C LEU A 20 9.14 -2.76 -6.27
N LEU A 21 8.20 -2.28 -5.46
CA LEU A 21 6.77 -2.53 -5.64
C LEU A 21 6.26 -1.89 -6.94
N PHE A 22 6.74 -0.70 -7.29
CA PHE A 22 6.41 -0.05 -8.56
C PHE A 22 6.99 -0.82 -9.75
N THR A 23 8.27 -1.19 -9.70
CA THR A 23 8.96 -1.90 -10.79
C THR A 23 8.28 -3.24 -11.14
N GLN A 24 7.77 -3.93 -10.12
CA GLN A 24 7.12 -5.24 -10.28
C GLN A 24 5.60 -5.15 -10.47
N GLN A 25 5.04 -3.94 -10.62
CA GLN A 25 3.59 -3.70 -10.72
C GLN A 25 2.77 -4.20 -9.51
N TYR A 26 3.41 -4.55 -8.39
CA TYR A 26 2.70 -4.94 -7.17
C TYR A 26 2.04 -3.76 -6.45
N ALA A 27 2.47 -2.53 -6.73
CA ALA A 27 1.89 -1.34 -6.12
C ALA A 27 0.38 -1.22 -6.40
N ILE A 28 -0.06 -1.47 -7.65
CA ILE A 28 -1.48 -1.37 -8.01
C ILE A 28 -2.30 -2.52 -7.42
N GLU A 29 -1.73 -3.73 -7.35
CA GLU A 29 -2.37 -4.89 -6.76
C GLU A 29 -2.64 -4.69 -5.26
N LEU A 30 -1.64 -4.17 -4.53
CA LEU A 30 -1.77 -3.86 -3.11
C LEU A 30 -2.88 -2.84 -2.85
N ILE A 31 -2.92 -1.76 -3.62
CA ILE A 31 -3.97 -0.73 -3.46
C ILE A 31 -5.35 -1.32 -3.79
N SER A 32 -5.44 -2.15 -4.84
CA SER A 32 -6.69 -2.79 -5.26
C SER A 32 -7.23 -3.74 -4.19
N ALA A 33 -6.36 -4.57 -3.61
CA ALA A 33 -6.73 -5.47 -2.53
C ALA A 33 -7.19 -4.71 -1.27
N GLU A 34 -6.49 -3.63 -0.91
CA GLU A 34 -6.87 -2.81 0.23
C GLU A 34 -8.24 -2.14 0.04
N LEU A 35 -8.51 -1.61 -1.16
CA LEU A 35 -9.82 -1.05 -1.50
C LEU A 35 -10.92 -2.12 -1.48
N ALA A 36 -10.66 -3.30 -2.06
CA ALA A 36 -11.61 -4.40 -2.06
C ALA A 36 -11.97 -4.86 -0.63
N ASP A 37 -10.99 -4.94 0.27
CA ASP A 37 -11.22 -5.25 1.67
C ASP A 37 -12.11 -4.20 2.36
N ILE A 38 -11.91 -2.92 2.05
CA ILE A 38 -12.73 -1.82 2.59
C ILE A 38 -14.16 -1.90 2.04
N GLU A 39 -14.31 -2.07 0.72
CA GLU A 39 -15.60 -2.07 0.03
C GLU A 39 -16.45 -3.30 0.35
N CYS A 40 -15.81 -4.44 0.65
CA CYS A 40 -16.48 -5.64 1.14
C CYS A 40 -16.74 -5.60 2.66
N GLY A 41 -16.28 -4.57 3.37
CA GLY A 41 -16.46 -4.42 4.81
C GLY A 41 -15.53 -5.28 5.68
N TYR A 42 -14.50 -5.91 5.09
CA TYR A 42 -13.46 -6.64 5.83
C TYR A 42 -12.49 -5.70 6.57
N LYS A 43 -12.33 -4.46 6.07
CA LYS A 43 -11.56 -3.40 6.72
C LYS A 43 -12.40 -2.14 6.91
N GLN A 44 -12.21 -1.47 8.04
CA GLN A 44 -12.85 -0.19 8.34
C GLN A 44 -11.77 0.89 8.40
N VAL A 45 -11.95 1.94 7.60
CA VAL A 45 -11.07 3.11 7.56
C VAL A 45 -11.94 4.36 7.60
N ASP A 46 -11.36 5.49 8.03
CA ASP A 46 -12.07 6.76 7.92
C ASP A 46 -12.22 7.20 6.45
N ALA A 47 -13.16 8.11 6.20
CA ALA A 47 -13.46 8.62 4.86
C ALA A 47 -12.26 9.33 4.21
N GLN A 48 -11.36 9.92 5.01
CA GLN A 48 -10.17 10.60 4.51
C GLN A 48 -9.17 9.58 3.95
N ARG A 49 -8.91 8.49 4.67
CA ARG A 49 -8.01 7.40 4.27
C ARG A 49 -8.55 6.68 3.04
N TYR A 50 -9.85 6.41 2.98
CA TYR A 50 -10.47 5.83 1.79
C TYR A 50 -10.28 6.74 0.55
N LYS A 51 -10.54 8.04 0.70
CA LYS A 51 -10.32 9.01 -0.40
C LYS A 51 -8.86 9.09 -0.84
N GLN A 52 -7.91 8.99 0.10
CA GLN A 52 -6.49 8.94 -0.22
C GLN A 52 -6.12 7.69 -1.03
N LEU A 53 -6.69 6.52 -0.68
CA LEU A 53 -6.46 5.26 -1.39
C LEU A 53 -7.02 5.30 -2.82
N ILE A 54 -8.23 5.83 -3.01
CA ILE A 54 -8.80 6.04 -4.36
C ILE A 54 -7.88 6.95 -5.18
N GLY A 55 -7.52 8.12 -4.65
CA GLY A 55 -6.66 9.04 -5.38
C GLY A 55 -5.26 8.47 -5.66
N LEU A 56 -4.78 7.56 -4.81
CA LEU A 56 -3.53 6.84 -5.04
C LEU A 56 -3.69 5.81 -6.16
N TYR A 57 -4.76 5.02 -6.13
CA TYR A 57 -5.10 4.06 -7.19
C TYR A 57 -5.14 4.73 -8.57
N ASP A 58 -5.86 5.83 -8.69
CA ASP A 58 -6.00 6.57 -9.96
C ASP A 58 -4.65 7.05 -10.49
N ARG A 59 -3.78 7.55 -9.61
CA ARG A 59 -2.43 7.98 -9.98
C ARG A 59 -1.58 6.80 -10.43
N VAL A 60 -1.49 5.74 -9.62
CA VAL A 60 -0.63 4.58 -9.92
C VAL A 60 -1.07 3.91 -11.22
N ARG A 61 -2.37 3.78 -11.45
CA ARG A 61 -2.94 3.23 -12.69
C ARG A 61 -2.62 4.09 -13.92
N ALA A 62 -2.48 5.40 -13.77
CA ALA A 62 -2.14 6.29 -14.89
C ALA A 62 -0.63 6.27 -15.24
N PHE A 63 0.23 5.75 -14.35
CA PHE A 63 1.68 5.66 -14.54
C PHE A 63 2.15 4.31 -15.10
N GLY A 64 1.32 3.26 -15.05
CA GLY A 64 1.59 1.93 -15.63
C GLY A 64 0.88 1.72 -16.96
#